data_AF-A0A833GN28-F1
#
_entry.id   AF-A0A833GN28-F1
#
_cell.length_a   1.000
_cell.length_b   1.000
_cell.length_c   1.000
_cell.angle_alpha   90.00
_cell.angle_beta   90.00
_cell.angle_gamma   90.00
#
_symmetry.space_group_name_H-M   'P 1'
#
loop_
_entity.id
_entity.type
_entity.pdbx_description
1 polymer ?
#
loop_
_entity_poly.entity_id
_entity_poly.type
_entity_poly.pdbx_seq_one_letter_code
_entity_poly.pdbx_strand_id
1 'polypeptide(L)'
;MHDERPCAFCSSIACVRELYNAGAYGASKAAVAMLTRVPGFEFCERGMDVTAISPGEVATEKLHAHYDNCAKALGINMDEFDESRKSPVPTSPRHE
;
A
#
# COMPACT_ATOMS: atom_id res chain seq x y z
N MET A 1 -20.07 -14.06 -24.45
CA MET A 1 -19.41 -14.12 -23.13
C MET A 1 -18.00 -13.62 -23.37
N HIS A 2 -17.77 -12.32 -23.19
CA HIS A 2 -16.42 -11.76 -23.32
C HIS A 2 -15.65 -12.18 -22.07
N ASP A 3 -14.48 -12.78 -22.27
CA ASP A 3 -13.54 -13.11 -21.20
C ASP A 3 -13.03 -11.78 -20.62
N GLU A 4 -13.48 -11.42 -19.42
CA GLU A 4 -13.03 -10.20 -18.74
C GLU A 4 -11.56 -10.38 -18.39
N ARG A 5 -10.73 -9.43 -18.83
CA ARG A 5 -9.28 -9.48 -18.63
C ARG A 5 -8.88 -8.43 -17.60
N PRO A 6 -8.88 -8.78 -16.30
CA PRO A 6 -8.47 -7.85 -15.26
C PRO A 6 -6.97 -7.56 -15.35
N CYS A 7 -6.63 -6.28 -15.35
CA CYS A 7 -5.27 -5.76 -15.25
C CYS A 7 -5.12 -5.04 -13.92
N ALA A 8 -4.49 -5.71 -12.94
CA ALA A 8 -4.30 -5.17 -11.61
C ALA A 8 -2.86 -4.68 -11.38
N PHE A 9 -2.72 -3.44 -10.94
CA PHE A 9 -1.45 -2.86 -10.51
C PHE A 9 -1.32 -2.92 -8.97
N CYS A 10 -0.11 -3.11 -8.49
CA CYS A 10 0.18 -3.08 -7.05
C CYS A 10 0.63 -1.67 -6.62
N SER A 11 -0.29 -0.92 -5.99
CA SER A 11 -0.02 0.37 -5.37
C SER A 11 0.40 0.21 -3.89
N SER A 12 -0.11 1.04 -2.97
CA SER A 12 0.11 0.97 -1.52
C SER A 12 -0.87 1.90 -0.79
N ILE A 13 -1.22 1.60 0.45
CA ILE A 13 -1.95 2.53 1.35
C ILE A 13 -1.25 3.90 1.48
N ALA A 14 0.08 3.95 1.26
CA ALA A 14 0.86 5.18 1.23
C ALA A 14 0.48 6.16 0.09
N CYS A 15 -0.37 5.74 -0.86
CA CYS A 15 -0.89 6.65 -1.87
C CYS A 15 -2.01 7.57 -1.36
N VAL A 16 -2.66 7.21 -0.24
CA VAL A 16 -3.79 7.95 0.35
C VAL A 16 -3.58 8.32 1.82
N ARG A 17 -2.60 7.72 2.50
CA ARG A 17 -2.24 8.04 3.89
C ARG A 17 -0.79 8.45 3.99
N GLU A 18 -0.50 9.45 4.82
CA GLU A 18 0.87 9.85 5.06
C GLU A 18 1.59 8.75 5.85
N LEU A 19 2.77 8.38 5.38
CA LEU A 19 3.69 7.51 6.11
C LEU A 19 5.00 8.26 6.29
N TYR A 20 5.46 8.36 7.54
CA TYR A 20 6.69 9.05 7.87
C TYR A 20 7.87 8.48 7.07
N ASN A 21 8.72 9.36 6.54
CA ASN A 21 9.87 9.01 5.71
C ASN A 21 9.56 8.24 4.40
N ALA A 22 8.31 8.26 3.93
CA ALA A 22 7.88 7.55 2.73
C ALA A 22 7.40 8.48 1.59
N GLY A 23 7.71 9.78 1.62
CA GLY A 23 7.16 10.77 0.67
C GLY A 23 7.37 10.40 -0.81
N ALA A 24 8.59 10.03 -1.21
CA ALA A 24 8.88 9.60 -2.57
C ALA A 24 8.15 8.29 -2.95
N TYR A 25 8.05 7.35 -2.00
CA TYR A 25 7.32 6.09 -2.19
C TYR A 25 5.81 6.35 -2.34
N GLY A 26 5.22 7.17 -1.46
CA GLY A 26 3.82 7.58 -1.52
C GLY A 26 3.48 8.29 -2.83
N ALA A 27 4.30 9.26 -3.24
CA ALA A 27 4.14 9.95 -4.54
C ALA A 27 4.19 8.97 -5.72
N SER A 28 5.16 8.06 -5.72
CA SER A 28 5.27 7.02 -6.76
C SER A 28 4.05 6.10 -6.79
N LYS A 29 3.55 5.66 -5.63
CA LYS A 29 2.37 4.79 -5.53
C LYS A 29 1.07 5.52 -5.86
N ALA A 30 0.97 6.81 -5.57
CA ALA A 30 -0.12 7.67 -6.03
C ALA A 30 -0.13 7.80 -7.56
N ALA A 31 1.04 7.94 -8.19
CA ALA A 31 1.14 7.93 -9.65
C ALA A 31 0.65 6.60 -10.25
N VAL A 32 0.98 5.45 -9.64
CA VAL A 32 0.45 4.14 -10.06
C VAL A 32 -1.07 4.06 -9.92
N ALA A 33 -1.64 4.58 -8.82
CA ALA A 33 -3.09 4.60 -8.64
C ALA A 33 -3.80 5.52 -9.65
N MET A 34 -3.17 6.64 -10.02
CA MET A 34 -3.70 7.55 -11.04
C MET A 34 -3.54 6.99 -12.46
N LEU A 35 -2.48 6.21 -12.71
CA LEU A 35 -2.20 5.59 -14.00
C LEU A 35 -3.35 4.72 -14.48
N THR A 36 -4.16 4.12 -13.60
CA THR A 36 -5.25 3.23 -14.01
C THR A 36 -6.48 3.96 -14.53
N ARG A 37 -6.60 5.27 -14.29
CA ARG A 37 -7.81 6.04 -14.62
C ARG A 37 -8.05 6.15 -16.11
N VAL A 38 -7.06 6.63 -16.87
CA VAL A 38 -7.19 6.82 -18.34
C VAL A 38 -7.22 5.48 -19.08
N PRO A 39 -6.29 4.55 -18.85
CA PRO A 39 -6.31 3.21 -19.45
C PRO A 39 -7.59 2.43 -19.16
N GLY A 40 -8.19 2.59 -17.97
CA GLY A 40 -9.46 1.98 -17.64
C GLY A 40 -10.56 2.36 -18.64
N PHE A 41 -10.62 3.63 -19.06
CA PHE A 41 -11.55 4.06 -20.11
C PHE A 41 -11.09 3.65 -21.52
N GLU A 42 -9.80 3.67 -21.81
CA GLU A 42 -9.30 3.32 -23.16
C GLU A 42 -9.47 1.83 -23.48
N PHE A 43 -9.46 0.96 -22.47
CA PHE A 43 -9.51 -0.48 -22.65
C PHE A 43 -10.84 -1.13 -22.24
N CYS A 44 -11.80 -0.38 -21.68
CA CYS A 44 -13.09 -0.95 -21.26
C CYS A 44 -13.88 -1.57 -22.43
N GLU A 45 -13.89 -0.92 -23.61
CA GLU A 45 -14.56 -1.46 -24.82
C GLU A 45 -13.93 -2.77 -25.32
N ARG A 46 -12.70 -3.06 -24.88
CA ARG A 46 -11.96 -4.30 -25.18
C ARG A 46 -12.14 -5.36 -24.08
N GLY A 47 -13.03 -5.13 -23.12
CA GLY A 47 -13.31 -6.02 -21.99
C GLY A 47 -12.15 -6.12 -21.00
N MET A 48 -11.38 -5.05 -20.81
CA MET A 48 -10.31 -5.00 -19.82
C MET A 48 -10.66 -4.06 -18.66
N ASP A 49 -10.56 -4.58 -17.44
CA ASP A 49 -10.69 -3.79 -16.22
C ASP A 49 -9.32 -3.42 -15.70
N VAL A 50 -8.99 -2.13 -15.70
CA VAL A 50 -7.70 -1.62 -15.23
C VAL A 50 -7.85 -1.02 -13.84
N THR A 51 -7.24 -1.63 -12.84
CA THR A 51 -7.37 -1.19 -11.44
C THR A 51 -6.05 -1.25 -10.67
N ALA A 52 -5.95 -0.51 -9.57
CA ALA A 52 -4.82 -0.54 -8.67
C ALA A 52 -5.28 -0.97 -7.28
N ILE A 53 -4.62 -1.99 -6.72
CA ILE A 53 -4.84 -2.44 -5.35
C ILE A 53 -3.83 -1.73 -4.45
N SER A 54 -4.27 -1.28 -3.27
CA SER A 54 -3.43 -0.54 -2.34
C SER A 54 -3.26 -1.29 -1.02
N PRO A 55 -2.31 -2.24 -0.93
CA PRO A 55 -2.07 -2.97 0.30
C PRO A 55 -1.54 -2.08 1.42
N GLY A 56 -1.93 -2.40 2.64
CA GLY A 56 -1.15 -2.06 3.83
C GLY A 56 0.03 -3.02 3.99
N GLU A 57 0.40 -3.30 5.23
CA GLU A 57 1.38 -4.33 5.52
C GLU A 57 0.79 -5.72 5.21
N VAL A 58 1.52 -6.52 4.45
CA VAL A 58 1.14 -7.89 4.08
C VAL A 58 2.16 -8.85 4.68
N ALA A 59 1.67 -9.88 5.38
CA ALA A 59 2.48 -10.91 6.02
C ALA A 59 3.31 -11.68 4.98
N THR A 60 4.51 -11.17 4.73
CA THR A 60 5.48 -11.67 3.76
C THR A 60 6.81 -11.83 4.46
N GLU A 61 7.67 -12.73 3.96
CA GLU A 61 9.03 -12.92 4.49
C GLU A 61 9.82 -11.60 4.53
N LYS A 62 9.64 -10.75 3.51
CA LYS A 62 10.26 -9.42 3.46
C LYS A 62 9.79 -8.51 4.60
N LEU A 63 8.50 -8.55 4.93
CA LEU A 63 7.96 -7.74 6.02
C LEU A 63 8.49 -8.23 7.37
N HIS A 64 8.53 -9.55 7.60
CA HIS A 64 9.11 -10.12 8.82
C HIS A 64 10.59 -9.72 8.98
N ALA A 65 11.39 -9.85 7.93
CA ALA A 65 12.79 -9.42 7.96
C ALA A 65 12.95 -7.90 8.20
N HIS A 66 12.01 -7.08 7.70
CA HIS A 66 11.99 -5.65 7.99
C HIS A 66 11.72 -5.39 9.49
N TYR A 67 10.75 -6.09 10.08
CA TYR A 67 10.43 -5.97 11.50
C TYR A 67 11.58 -6.44 12.40
N ASP A 68 12.26 -7.52 12.04
CA ASP A 68 13.45 -7.98 12.77
C ASP A 68 14.51 -6.87 12.87
N ASN A 69 14.73 -6.14 11.77
CA ASN A 69 15.68 -5.04 11.73
C ASN A 69 15.19 -3.85 12.55
N CYS A 70 13.89 -3.54 12.52
CA CYS A 70 13.30 -2.49 13.35
C CYS A 70 13.38 -2.80 14.85
N ALA A 71 13.04 -4.02 15.26
CA ALA A 71 13.14 -4.46 16.66
C ALA A 71 14.60 -4.38 17.16
N LYS A 72 15.57 -4.85 16.36
CA LYS A 72 17.00 -4.73 16.65
C LYS A 72 17.45 -3.27 16.78
N ALA A 73 16.99 -2.39 15.90
CA ALA A 73 17.34 -0.96 15.92
C ALA A 73 16.78 -0.24 17.15
N LEU A 74 15.62 -0.68 17.64
CA LEU A 74 14.97 -0.17 18.85
C LEU A 74 15.51 -0.82 20.15
N GLY A 75 16.29 -1.91 20.04
CA GLY A 75 16.81 -2.65 21.19
C GLY A 75 15.74 -3.44 21.95
N ILE A 76 14.61 -3.74 21.31
CA ILE A 76 13.48 -4.48 21.89
C ILE A 76 13.33 -5.86 21.23
N ASN A 77 12.61 -6.77 21.89
CA ASN A 77 12.28 -8.07 21.33
C ASN A 77 11.06 -7.98 20.38
N MET A 78 10.81 -9.04 19.60
CA MET A 78 9.74 -9.04 18.61
C MET A 78 8.34 -8.96 19.23
N ASP A 79 8.11 -9.62 20.38
CA ASP A 79 6.81 -9.58 21.05
C ASP A 79 6.47 -8.14 21.50
N GLU A 80 7.47 -7.44 22.05
CA GLU A 80 7.35 -6.04 22.44
C GLU A 80 7.17 -5.11 21.23
N PHE A 81 7.85 -5.40 20.12
CA PHE A 81 7.69 -4.68 18.86
C PHE A 81 6.27 -4.83 18.31
N ASP A 82 5.71 -6.04 18.30
CA ASP A 82 4.35 -6.31 17.84
C ASP A 82 3.29 -5.63 18.72
N GLU A 83 3.47 -5.61 20.05
CA GLU A 83 2.58 -4.87 20.95
C GLU A 83 2.64 -3.36 20.69
N SER A 84 3.83 -2.79 20.46
CA SER A 84 3.98 -1.35 20.17
C SER A 84 3.19 -0.92 18.93
N ARG A 85 3.05 -1.82 17.95
CA ARG A 85 2.36 -1.59 16.68
C ARG A 85 0.84 -1.70 16.76
N LYS A 86 0.30 -2.30 17.84
CA LYS A 86 -1.14 -2.30 18.11
C LYS A 86 -1.63 -0.96 18.66
N SER A 87 -0.71 -0.07 19.06
CA SER A 87 -1.09 1.28 19.47
C SER A 87 -1.71 2.05 18.29
N PRO A 88 -2.82 2.78 18.51
CA PRO A 88 -3.44 3.54 17.43
C PRO A 88 -2.48 4.64 16.98
N VAL A 89 -2.04 4.55 15.71
CA VAL A 89 -1.31 5.64 15.06
C VAL A 89 -2.22 6.88 15.09
N PRO A 90 -1.73 8.06 15.51
CA PRO A 90 -2.49 9.29 15.40
C PRO A 90 -2.86 9.52 13.93
N THR A 91 -4.09 9.19 13.57
CA THR A 91 -4.61 9.53 12.24
C THR A 91 -4.87 11.03 12.26
N SER A 92 -4.37 11.76 11.27
CA SER A 92 -4.80 13.13 11.01
C SER A 92 -6.33 13.22 11.06
N PRO A 93 -6.92 14.29 11.63
CA PRO A 93 -8.37 14.44 11.62
C PRO A 93 -8.85 14.29 10.19
N ARG A 94 -9.81 13.39 9.95
CA ARG A 94 -10.48 13.36 8.65
C ARG A 94 -11.15 14.72 8.49
N HIS A 95 -10.63 15.55 7.59
CA HIS A 95 -11.38 16.71 7.12
C HIS A 95 -12.60 16.14 6.39
N GLU A 96 -13.77 16.28 7.03
CA GLU A 96 -15.09 15.99 6.47
C GLU A 96 -15.43 16.94 5.33
#